data_AF-A0A5B2YQ69-F1
#
_entry.id   AF-A0A5B2YQ69-F1
#
_cell.length_a   1.000
_cell.length_b   1.000
_cell.length_c   1.000
_cell.angle_alpha   90.00
_cell.angle_beta   90.00
_cell.angle_gamma   90.00
#
_symmetry.space_group_name_H-M   'P 1'
#
loop_
_entity.id
_entity.type
_entity.pdbx_description
1 polymer ?
#
loop_
_entity_poly.entity_id
_entity_poly.type
_entity_poly.pdbx_seq_one_letter_code
_entity_poly.pdbx_strand_id
1 'polypeptide(L)'
;GVLSLDLTTVLILNQLANSEQYGAVYLVNLFSNIKTPENLKHIKEPYDEHTDIHLMKAISESDTVILAYGAYAKRPVVVERVEQVMEMLKPHKKKVKKLINPATNEIMHPLNPKARQKWTLK
;
A
#
# COMPACT_ATOMS: atom_id res chain seq x y z
N GLY A 1 -26.72 -3.61 -8.45
CA GLY A 1 -25.90 -2.38 -8.29
C GLY A 1 -24.70 -2.45 -9.20
N VAL A 2 -24.16 -1.31 -9.63
CA VAL A 2 -22.92 -1.26 -10.43
C VAL A 2 -21.72 -1.37 -9.48
N LEU A 3 -20.88 -2.40 -9.67
CA LEU A 3 -19.61 -2.51 -8.97
C LEU A 3 -18.58 -1.63 -9.70
N SER A 4 -18.19 -0.51 -9.11
CA SER A 4 -17.14 0.35 -9.64
C SER A 4 -15.86 0.15 -8.84
N LEU A 5 -14.77 -0.22 -9.51
CA LEU A 5 -13.44 -0.24 -8.92
C LEU A 5 -12.82 1.15 -9.00
N ASP A 6 -12.07 1.57 -7.98
CA ASP A 6 -11.31 2.80 -8.05
C ASP A 6 -10.11 2.64 -9.00
N LEU A 7 -9.63 3.76 -9.54
CA LEU A 7 -8.54 3.77 -10.51
C LEU A 7 -7.24 3.14 -9.98
N THR A 8 -6.93 3.29 -8.69
CA THR A 8 -5.70 2.73 -8.11
C THR A 8 -5.76 1.21 -8.12
N THR A 9 -6.90 0.63 -7.72
CA THR A 9 -7.14 -0.81 -7.77
C THR A 9 -7.00 -1.35 -9.20
N VAL A 10 -7.62 -0.69 -10.18
CA VAL A 10 -7.54 -1.10 -11.59
C VAL A 10 -6.09 -1.07 -12.10
N LEU A 11 -5.33 -0.01 -11.78
CA LEU A 11 -3.93 0.10 -12.20
C LEU A 11 -3.03 -0.97 -11.57
N ILE A 12 -3.25 -1.30 -10.28
CA ILE A 12 -2.52 -2.37 -9.60
C ILE A 12 -2.81 -3.71 -10.28
N LEU A 13 -4.08 -4.06 -10.47
CA LEU A 13 -4.47 -5.33 -11.07
C LEU A 13 -3.91 -5.50 -12.48
N ASN A 14 -4.01 -4.45 -13.31
CA ASN A 14 -3.46 -4.49 -14.68
C ASN A 14 -1.95 -4.73 -14.67
N GLN A 15 -1.21 -4.08 -13.77
CA GLN A 15 0.23 -4.27 -13.72
C GLN A 15 0.61 -5.67 -13.24
N LEU A 16 -0.04 -6.18 -12.21
CA LEU A 16 0.24 -7.51 -11.68
C LEU A 16 -0.12 -8.60 -12.70
N ALA A 17 -1.25 -8.46 -13.40
CA ALA A 17 -1.65 -9.38 -14.46
C ALA A 17 -0.60 -9.44 -15.59
N ASN A 18 -0.07 -8.28 -16.02
CA ASN A 18 0.97 -8.21 -17.05
C ASN A 18 2.33 -8.78 -16.62
N SER A 19 2.55 -9.00 -15.32
CA SER A 19 3.83 -9.55 -14.83
C SER A 19 3.89 -11.07 -14.85
N GLU A 20 2.75 -11.76 -14.98
CA GLU A 20 2.59 -13.23 -14.93
C GLU A 20 3.19 -13.91 -13.67
N GLN A 21 3.56 -13.14 -12.65
CA GLN A 21 4.27 -13.63 -11.45
C GLN A 21 3.37 -13.86 -10.23
N TYR A 22 2.16 -13.30 -10.23
CA TYR A 22 1.28 -13.28 -9.05
C TYR A 22 -0.05 -13.95 -9.37
N GLY A 23 -0.42 -14.97 -8.59
CA GLY A 23 -1.70 -15.68 -8.74
C GLY A 23 -2.85 -15.07 -7.93
N ALA A 24 -2.55 -14.35 -6.85
CA ALA A 24 -3.52 -13.68 -6.00
C ALA A 24 -2.92 -12.39 -5.41
N VAL A 25 -3.77 -11.45 -5.02
CA VAL A 25 -3.36 -10.19 -4.42
C VAL A 25 -4.25 -9.81 -3.23
N TYR A 26 -3.62 -9.40 -2.14
CA TYR A 26 -4.26 -8.68 -1.05
C TYR A 26 -4.06 -7.18 -1.25
N LEU A 27 -5.15 -6.41 -1.28
CA LEU A 27 -5.11 -4.95 -1.25
C LEU A 27 -5.53 -4.50 0.15
N VAL A 28 -4.58 -3.95 0.91
CA VAL A 28 -4.78 -3.51 2.29
C VAL A 28 -4.53 -2.02 2.43
N ASN A 29 -5.39 -1.33 3.17
CA ASN A 29 -5.20 0.07 3.52
C ASN A 29 -4.47 0.19 4.87
N LEU A 30 -3.62 1.19 5.00
CA LEU A 30 -2.97 1.51 6.30
C LEU A 30 -3.96 2.13 7.31
N PHE A 31 -5.06 2.68 6.80
CA PHE A 31 -6.14 3.34 7.52
C PHE A 31 -7.46 2.67 7.14
N SER A 32 -8.24 2.22 8.13
CA SER A 32 -9.54 1.57 7.91
C SER A 32 -10.71 2.53 8.08
N ASN A 33 -10.52 3.67 8.76
CA ASN A 33 -11.55 4.68 8.93
C ASN A 33 -11.66 5.57 7.68
N ILE A 34 -12.44 5.12 6.70
CA ILE A 34 -12.70 5.80 5.42
C ILE A 34 -13.88 6.77 5.48
N LYS A 35 -14.57 6.89 6.63
CA LYS A 35 -15.83 7.63 6.76
C LYS A 35 -15.68 9.15 6.82
N THR A 36 -14.47 9.70 6.88
CA THR A 36 -14.28 11.14 7.12
C THR A 36 -13.65 11.82 5.89
N PRO A 37 -14.42 12.62 5.12
CA PRO A 37 -13.88 13.47 4.06
C PRO A 37 -13.11 14.69 4.61
N GLU A 38 -13.17 14.95 5.91
CA GLU A 38 -12.75 16.19 6.52
C GLU A 38 -11.43 16.00 7.27
N ASN A 39 -10.34 16.48 6.67
CA ASN A 39 -9.04 16.72 7.32
C ASN A 39 -8.52 15.63 8.27
N LEU A 40 -7.50 14.87 7.81
CA LEU A 40 -6.75 13.88 8.60
C LEU A 40 -6.33 14.34 10.02
N LYS A 41 -6.14 15.66 10.23
CA LYS A 41 -5.81 16.26 11.54
C LYS A 41 -6.86 15.98 12.64
N HIS A 42 -8.08 15.60 12.26
CA HIS A 42 -9.19 15.36 13.18
C HIS A 42 -9.70 13.92 13.16
N ILE A 43 -8.95 12.98 12.56
CA ILE A 43 -9.36 11.58 12.61
C ILE A 43 -9.22 11.07 14.04
N LYS A 44 -10.36 10.87 14.68
CA LYS A 44 -10.46 10.03 15.88
C LYS A 44 -10.37 8.58 15.40
N GLU A 45 -9.45 7.81 15.96
CA GLU A 45 -9.29 6.37 15.72
C GLU A 45 -9.14 6.03 14.20
N PRO A 46 -7.99 6.35 13.60
CA PRO A 46 -7.74 6.16 12.16
C PRO A 46 -7.75 4.70 11.69
N TYR A 47 -7.49 3.79 12.61
CA TYR A 47 -7.47 2.35 12.44
C TYR A 47 -7.76 1.70 13.79
N ASP A 48 -8.21 0.45 13.78
CA ASP A 48 -8.47 -0.37 14.96
C ASP A 48 -7.53 -1.58 15.02
N GLU A 49 -7.58 -2.33 16.12
CA GLU A 49 -6.79 -3.56 16.29
C GLU A 49 -7.09 -4.60 15.19
N HIS A 50 -8.31 -4.63 14.68
CA HIS A 50 -8.71 -5.53 13.59
C HIS A 50 -7.97 -5.22 12.28
N THR A 51 -7.63 -3.96 12.04
CA THR A 51 -6.86 -3.53 10.87
C THR A 51 -5.45 -4.13 10.89
N ASP A 52 -4.81 -4.15 12.06
CA ASP A 52 -3.48 -4.75 12.24
C ASP A 52 -3.51 -6.27 12.09
N ILE A 53 -4.57 -6.92 12.59
CA ILE A 53 -4.79 -8.37 12.39
C ILE A 53 -4.91 -8.69 10.90
N HIS A 54 -5.68 -7.91 10.13
CA HIS A 54 -5.81 -8.10 8.69
C HIS A 54 -4.50 -7.85 7.93
N LEU A 55 -3.75 -6.81 8.31
CA LEU A 55 -2.42 -6.54 7.77
C LEU A 55 -1.47 -7.71 8.03
N MET A 56 -1.36 -8.18 9.28
CA MET A 56 -0.46 -9.29 9.63
C MET A 56 -0.86 -10.59 8.95
N LYS A 57 -2.16 -10.88 8.83
CA LYS A 57 -2.65 -12.04 8.10
C LYS A 57 -2.23 -11.97 6.62
N ALA A 58 -2.51 -10.86 5.95
CA ALA A 58 -2.14 -10.66 4.55
C ALA A 58 -0.61 -10.73 4.36
N ILE A 59 0.17 -10.10 5.25
CA ILE A 59 1.63 -10.18 5.24
C ILE A 59 2.06 -11.64 5.40
N SER A 60 1.53 -12.39 6.36
CA SER A 60 1.92 -13.77 6.61
C SER A 60 1.65 -14.68 5.41
N GLU A 61 0.47 -14.57 4.82
CA GLU A 61 0.01 -15.41 3.70
C GLU A 61 0.63 -15.05 2.34
N SER A 62 1.25 -13.86 2.21
CA SER A 62 1.84 -13.41 0.95
C SER A 62 3.30 -13.86 0.78
N ASP A 63 3.66 -14.30 -0.41
CA ASP A 63 5.06 -14.53 -0.81
C ASP A 63 5.83 -13.22 -1.02
N THR A 64 5.14 -12.14 -1.42
CA THR A 64 5.72 -10.81 -1.66
C THR A 64 4.82 -9.73 -1.07
N VAL A 65 5.42 -8.74 -0.40
CA VAL A 65 4.73 -7.56 0.14
C VAL A 65 5.26 -6.33 -0.59
N ILE A 66 4.39 -5.54 -1.23
CA ILE A 66 4.79 -4.36 -2.02
C ILE A 66 4.34 -3.08 -1.32
N LEU A 67 5.28 -2.20 -0.98
CA LEU A 67 5.02 -0.88 -0.42
C LEU A 67 4.87 0.16 -1.54
N ALA A 68 3.74 0.86 -1.59
CA ALA A 68 3.38 1.78 -2.69
C ALA A 68 2.62 3.06 -2.23
N TYR A 69 3.01 3.63 -1.08
CA TYR A 69 2.28 4.75 -0.44
C TYR A 69 2.60 6.16 -1.00
N GLY A 70 3.64 6.30 -1.82
CA GLY A 70 4.02 7.58 -2.44
C GLY A 70 4.38 8.72 -1.48
N ALA A 71 4.32 9.95 -1.97
CA ALA A 71 4.67 11.15 -1.18
C ALA A 71 3.71 11.42 -0.01
N TYR A 72 2.50 10.86 -0.03
CA TYR A 72 1.50 11.09 0.99
C TYR A 72 1.93 10.56 2.37
N ALA A 73 2.77 9.52 2.39
CA ALA A 73 3.36 8.97 3.61
C ALA A 73 4.28 9.95 4.36
N LYS A 74 4.71 11.05 3.74
CA LYS A 74 5.54 12.07 4.38
C LYS A 74 4.72 13.05 5.25
N ARG A 75 3.38 12.93 5.27
CA ARG A 75 2.53 13.77 6.12
C ARG A 75 2.69 13.36 7.58
N PRO A 76 2.81 14.29 8.55
CA PRO A 76 3.07 13.96 9.96
C PRO A 76 2.15 12.88 10.55
N VAL A 77 0.84 12.98 10.29
CA VAL A 77 -0.18 12.03 10.78
C VAL A 77 -0.02 10.62 10.17
N VAL A 78 0.63 10.51 9.02
CA VAL A 78 0.81 9.26 8.29
C VAL A 78 2.16 8.61 8.59
N VAL A 79 3.19 9.40 8.87
CA VAL A 79 4.55 8.93 9.15
C VAL A 79 4.56 7.91 10.28
N GLU A 80 3.91 8.23 11.40
CA GLU A 80 3.84 7.35 12.57
C GLU A 80 3.24 5.97 12.21
N ARG A 81 2.14 5.97 11.44
CA ARG A 81 1.51 4.72 10.99
C ARG A 81 2.40 3.92 10.05
N VAL A 82 3.14 4.60 9.17
CA VAL A 82 4.10 3.94 8.27
C VAL A 82 5.23 3.32 9.08
N GLU A 83 5.76 4.01 10.10
CA GLU A 83 6.80 3.48 10.98
C GLU A 83 6.33 2.22 11.73
N GLN A 84 5.12 2.24 12.30
CA GLN A 84 4.53 1.06 12.93
C GLN A 84 4.45 -0.14 11.98
N VAL A 85 3.95 0.05 10.76
CA VAL A 85 3.87 -1.03 9.77
C VAL A 85 5.26 -1.49 9.33
N MET A 86 6.24 -0.58 9.25
CA MET A 86 7.63 -0.95 8.97
C MET A 86 8.25 -1.80 10.09
N GLU A 87 7.89 -1.55 11.35
CA GLU A 87 8.26 -2.41 12.49
C GLU A 87 7.64 -3.80 12.36
N MET A 88 6.34 -3.89 12.05
CA MET A 88 5.63 -5.16 11.81
C MET A 88 6.25 -5.97 10.66
N LEU A 89 6.84 -5.29 9.68
CA LEU A 89 7.48 -5.91 8.52
C LEU A 89 8.93 -6.36 8.76
N LYS A 90 9.58 -5.98 9.87
CA LYS A 90 10.97 -6.36 10.17
C LYS A 90 11.21 -7.87 10.10
N PRO A 91 10.36 -8.75 10.69
CA PRO A 91 10.51 -10.20 10.60
C PRO A 91 10.37 -10.74 9.18
N HIS A 92 9.69 -9.99 8.30
CA HIS A 92 9.35 -10.38 6.93
C HIS A 92 10.19 -9.66 5.87
N LYS A 93 11.29 -8.98 6.25
CA LYS A 93 12.10 -8.11 5.38
C LYS A 93 12.48 -8.72 4.02
N LYS A 94 12.72 -10.03 3.95
CA LYS A 94 13.12 -10.73 2.71
C LYS A 94 12.05 -10.68 1.61
N LYS A 95 10.77 -10.65 1.98
CA LYS A 95 9.65 -10.59 1.04
C LYS A 95 9.11 -9.18 0.79
N VAL A 96 9.65 -8.18 1.48
CA VAL A 96 9.25 -6.79 1.30
C VAL A 96 9.95 -6.21 0.10
N LYS A 97 9.16 -5.64 -0.80
CA LYS A 97 9.57 -4.88 -1.98
C LYS A 97 8.97 -3.49 -1.91
N LYS A 98 9.65 -2.53 -2.51
CA LYS A 98 9.22 -1.13 -2.61
C LYS A 98 8.97 -0.80 -4.07
N LEU A 99 7.78 -0.27 -4.39
CA LEU A 99 7.53 0.32 -5.69
C LEU A 99 8.25 1.67 -5.76
N ILE A 100 9.37 1.73 -6.46
CA ILE A 100 10.26 2.90 -6.45
C ILE A 100 10.26 3.66 -7.77
N ASN A 101 10.29 4.99 -7.68
CA ASN A 101 10.54 5.84 -8.84
C ASN A 101 12.02 5.72 -9.24
N PRO A 102 12.35 5.29 -10.47
CA PRO A 102 13.73 5.06 -10.88
C PRO A 102 14.58 6.34 -10.90
N ALA A 103 13.97 7.53 -10.98
CA ALA A 103 14.69 8.80 -10.98
C ALA A 103 15.00 9.35 -9.58
N THR A 104 14.12 9.09 -8.59
CA THR A 104 14.29 9.64 -7.23
C THR A 104 14.66 8.57 -6.21
N ASN A 105 14.54 7.28 -6.56
CA ASN A 105 14.71 6.14 -5.67
C ASN A 105 13.78 6.15 -4.44
N GLU A 106 12.71 6.95 -4.48
CA GLU A 106 11.69 7.01 -3.44
C GLU A 106 10.51 6.08 -3.75
N ILE A 107 9.80 5.64 -2.71
CA ILE A 107 8.55 4.88 -2.86
C ILE A 107 7.52 5.76 -3.57
N MET A 108 6.91 5.24 -4.63
CA MET A 108 5.88 5.91 -5.40
C MET A 108 4.53 5.22 -5.31
N HIS A 109 3.49 5.99 -5.60
CA HIS A 109 2.11 5.52 -5.65
C HIS A 109 1.81 4.91 -7.04
N PRO A 110 0.92 3.91 -7.17
CA PRO A 110 0.54 3.34 -8.47
C PRO A 110 -0.06 4.37 -9.44
N LEU A 111 -0.63 5.47 -8.92
CA LEU A 111 -1.11 6.59 -9.73
C LEU A 111 0.01 7.41 -10.39
N ASN A 112 1.27 7.27 -9.97
CA ASN A 112 2.40 7.98 -10.55
C ASN A 112 2.57 7.58 -12.03
N PRO A 113 2.75 8.54 -12.97
CA PRO A 113 2.88 8.22 -14.40
C PRO A 113 3.97 7.19 -14.71
N LYS A 114 5.10 7.21 -13.98
CA LYS A 114 6.17 6.22 -14.18
C LYS A 114 5.75 4.82 -13.73
N ALA A 115 4.98 4.72 -12.65
CA ALA A 115 4.43 3.44 -12.17
C ALA A 115 3.41 2.86 -13.14
N ARG A 116 2.70 3.69 -13.92
CA ARG A 116 1.74 3.20 -14.94
C ARG A 116 2.42 2.59 -16.17
N GLN A 117 3.68 2.95 -16.43
CA GLN A 117 4.44 2.40 -17.55
C GLN A 117 5.10 1.08 -17.16
N LYS A 118 5.84 1.08 -16.05
CA LYS A 118 6.56 -0.11 -15.58
C LYS A 118 6.83 -0.03 -14.08
N TRP A 119 6.56 -1.12 -13.37
CA TRP A 119 6.95 -1.24 -11.97
C TRP A 119 8.44 -1.54 -11.85
N THR A 120 9.10 -0.76 -10.99
CA THR A 120 10.45 -1.05 -10.51
C THR A 120 10.33 -1.41 -9.04
N LEU A 121 10.59 -2.68 -8.73
CA LEU A 121 10.52 -3.22 -7.38
C LEU A 121 11.95 -3.41 -6.85
N LYS A 122 12.26 -2.81 -5.70
CA LYS A 122 13.53 -3.03 -4.98
C LYS A 122 13.26 -3.59 -3.58
#